data_AF-A0A3D3KL47-F1
#
_entry.id   AF-A0A3D3KL47-F1
#
_cell.length_a   1.000
_cell.length_b   1.000
_cell.length_c   1.000
_cell.angle_alpha   90.00
_cell.angle_beta   90.00
_cell.angle_gamma   90.00
#
_symmetry.space_group_name_H-M   'P 1'
#
loop_
_entity.id
_entity.type
_entity.pdbx_description
1 polymer ?
#
loop_
_entity_poly.entity_id
_entity_poly.type
_entity_poly.pdbx_seq_one_letter_code
_entity_poly.pdbx_strand_id
1 'polypeptide(L)'
;MDYLGVGLDAASERVFELTRGSRVRGPLSWEDYINTLQSGVEVFGHKRVSCHIMVGIGETDKELAECFSHVHAMGTLIHLFSFYPEPHSGMSRRKRPTLKRFRRAQLLAYLVEQNLVRPHELQFDSRGKLVRIKDYLREIISEVVESGRPFVTGGCSGRDGDIGCNRPFGSYRPGESFRDFPFQPEPGDITRIKRELRLDELLGECTKIDRRRLPTNFVGKTT
;
A
#
# COMPACT_ATOMS: atom_id res chain seq x y z
N MET A 1 14.65 7.25 19.19
CA MET A 1 14.75 6.31 18.06
C MET A 1 14.40 7.12 16.83
N ASP A 2 15.34 7.23 15.91
CA ASP A 2 15.22 8.10 14.75
C ASP A 2 14.71 7.30 13.55
N TYR A 3 13.82 7.92 12.77
CA TYR A 3 13.22 7.34 11.58
C TYR A 3 13.43 8.29 10.40
N LEU A 4 13.63 7.74 9.21
CA LEU A 4 13.73 8.50 7.97
C LEU A 4 12.49 8.28 7.11
N GLY A 5 11.75 9.35 6.79
CA GLY A 5 10.66 9.31 5.82
C GLY A 5 11.10 9.90 4.48
N VAL A 6 10.99 9.12 3.40
CA VAL A 6 11.32 9.57 2.04
C VAL A 6 10.04 9.64 1.20
N GLY A 7 9.69 10.85 0.77
CA GLY A 7 8.60 11.13 -0.16
C GLY A 7 8.95 10.70 -1.58
N LEU A 8 8.80 9.43 -1.94
CA LEU A 8 8.99 8.98 -3.33
C LEU A 8 7.82 9.46 -4.21
N ASP A 9 6.61 9.44 -3.65
CA ASP A 9 5.32 9.83 -4.22
C ASP A 9 4.84 9.02 -5.42
N ALA A 10 5.73 8.64 -6.33
CA ALA A 10 5.43 7.85 -7.51
C ALA A 10 5.81 6.38 -7.34
N ALA A 11 5.08 5.49 -8.00
CA ALA A 11 5.35 4.05 -7.99
C ALA A 11 6.19 3.58 -9.19
N SER A 12 6.62 4.49 -10.07
CA SER A 12 7.56 4.17 -11.15
C SER A 12 8.29 5.42 -11.61
N GLU A 13 9.48 5.25 -12.18
CA GLU A 13 10.26 6.34 -12.77
C GLU A 13 9.44 7.11 -13.83
N ARG A 14 8.68 6.38 -14.66
CA ARG A 14 7.78 6.98 -15.65
C ARG A 14 6.80 7.97 -15.01
N VAL A 15 6.18 7.58 -13.88
CA VAL A 15 5.23 8.43 -13.17
C VAL A 15 5.95 9.56 -12.44
N PHE A 16 7.12 9.29 -11.88
CA PHE A 16 7.96 10.28 -11.21
C PHE A 16 8.34 11.41 -12.16
N GLU A 17 8.85 11.09 -13.35
CA GLU A 17 9.24 12.08 -14.35
C GLU A 17 8.05 12.94 -14.79
N LEU A 18 6.86 12.34 -14.92
CA LEU A 18 5.63 13.04 -15.32
C LEU A 18 4.99 13.89 -14.21
N THR A 19 5.46 13.81 -12.98
CA THR A 19 4.84 14.50 -11.83
C THR A 19 5.81 15.35 -11.01
N ARG A 20 7.10 15.00 -10.99
CA ARG A 20 8.11 15.59 -10.10
C ARG A 20 9.49 15.78 -10.73
N GLY A 21 9.82 14.97 -11.73
CA GLY A 21 11.13 15.00 -12.39
C GLY A 21 11.24 16.02 -13.53
N SER A 22 12.14 15.74 -14.46
CA SER A 22 12.55 16.66 -15.51
C SER A 22 11.41 17.07 -16.45
N ARG A 23 10.43 16.18 -16.71
CA ARG A 23 9.33 16.47 -17.65
C ARG A 23 8.33 17.50 -17.13
N VAL A 24 8.38 17.82 -15.83
CA VAL A 24 7.64 18.95 -15.23
C VAL A 24 8.57 20.10 -14.84
N ARG A 25 9.79 20.12 -15.39
CA ARG A 25 10.87 21.07 -15.03
C ARG A 25 11.22 21.03 -13.54
N GLY A 26 11.02 19.89 -12.90
CA GLY A 26 11.44 19.65 -11.53
C GLY A 26 12.92 19.27 -11.46
N PRO A 27 13.63 19.61 -10.38
CA PRO A 27 15.05 19.31 -10.22
C PRO A 27 15.32 17.89 -9.67
N LEU A 28 14.27 17.08 -9.47
CA LEU A 28 14.35 15.81 -8.75
C LEU A 28 14.63 14.65 -9.70
N SER A 29 15.37 13.65 -9.23
CA SER A 29 15.71 12.42 -9.96
C SER A 29 15.12 11.20 -9.27
N TRP A 30 14.54 10.27 -10.03
CA TRP A 30 14.09 8.98 -9.50
C TRP A 30 15.24 8.20 -8.86
N GLU A 31 16.39 8.15 -9.52
CA GLU A 31 17.58 7.44 -9.05
C GLU A 31 18.08 7.98 -7.71
N ASP A 32 18.12 9.30 -7.54
CA ASP A 32 18.55 9.93 -6.27
C ASP A 32 17.63 9.54 -5.12
N TYR A 33 16.31 9.46 -5.37
CA TYR A 33 15.34 9.04 -4.35
C TYR A 33 15.50 7.56 -3.98
N ILE A 34 15.76 6.69 -4.96
CA ILE A 34 16.04 5.28 -4.71
C ILE A 34 17.34 5.11 -3.91
N ASN A 35 18.41 5.82 -4.29
CA ASN A 35 19.68 5.83 -3.56
C ASN A 35 19.50 6.36 -2.13
N THR A 36 18.67 7.39 -1.94
CA THR A 36 18.35 7.92 -0.60
C THR A 36 17.65 6.88 0.28
N LEU A 37 16.73 6.09 -0.27
CA LEU A 37 16.10 4.99 0.46
C LEU A 37 17.13 3.95 0.89
N GLN A 38 18.00 3.53 -0.04
CA GLN A 38 19.03 2.53 0.22
C GLN A 38 20.05 3.00 1.27
N SER A 39 20.65 4.18 1.10
CA SER A 39 21.57 4.78 2.08
C SER A 39 20.87 5.01 3.43
N GLY A 40 19.58 5.37 3.39
CA GLY A 40 18.76 5.45 4.59
C GLY A 40 18.72 4.13 5.36
N VAL A 41 18.49 3.00 4.67
CA VAL A 41 18.46 1.70 5.35
C VAL A 41 19.84 1.31 5.88
N GLU A 42 20.92 1.62 5.15
CA GLU A 42 22.29 1.38 5.61
C GLU A 42 22.61 2.14 6.92
N VAL A 43 22.12 3.37 7.05
CA VAL A 43 22.37 4.23 8.23
C VAL A 43 21.41 3.94 9.39
N PHE A 44 20.10 3.87 9.12
CA PHE A 44 19.07 3.77 10.16
C PHE A 44 18.72 2.31 10.52
N GLY A 45 18.96 1.38 9.59
CA GLY A 45 18.62 -0.02 9.71
C GLY A 45 17.26 -0.39 9.12
N HIS A 46 17.00 -1.70 9.05
CA HIS A 46 15.78 -2.26 8.50
C HIS A 46 14.55 -1.80 9.28
N LYS A 47 13.46 -1.54 8.55
CA LYS A 47 12.18 -1.07 9.10
C LYS A 47 12.25 0.25 9.88
N ARG A 48 13.30 1.05 9.65
CA ARG A 48 13.43 2.41 10.19
C ARG A 48 13.36 3.52 9.12
N VAL A 49 13.23 3.12 7.87
CA VAL A 49 13.01 4.00 6.73
C VAL A 49 11.63 3.74 6.16
N SER A 50 10.84 4.78 5.89
CA SER A 50 9.56 4.68 5.23
C SER A 50 9.58 5.32 3.85
N CYS A 51 9.16 4.55 2.84
CA CYS A 51 8.89 5.02 1.50
C CYS A 51 7.44 5.48 1.40
N HIS A 52 7.23 6.78 1.17
CA HIS A 52 5.90 7.37 1.05
C HIS A 52 5.49 7.39 -0.42
N ILE A 53 4.36 6.76 -0.75
CA ILE A 53 3.88 6.57 -2.13
C ILE A 53 2.45 7.08 -2.24
N MET A 54 2.15 7.88 -3.26
CA MET A 54 0.80 8.33 -3.56
C MET A 54 0.12 7.40 -4.56
N VAL A 55 -1.11 7.01 -4.24
CA VAL A 55 -1.99 6.29 -5.16
C VAL A 55 -2.90 7.29 -5.86
N GLY A 56 -2.89 7.29 -7.19
CA GLY A 56 -3.79 8.07 -8.05
C GLY A 56 -3.11 9.17 -8.86
N ILE A 57 -1.79 9.13 -9.03
CA ILE A 57 -1.04 10.17 -9.75
C ILE A 57 -0.62 9.76 -11.17
N GLY A 58 -0.77 8.49 -11.54
CA GLY A 58 -0.58 8.01 -12.93
C GLY A 58 -0.04 6.60 -13.05
N GLU A 59 0.21 5.96 -11.91
CA GLU A 59 0.67 4.58 -11.78
C GLU A 59 -0.45 3.57 -12.05
N THR A 60 -0.05 2.42 -12.57
CA THR A 60 -0.85 1.20 -12.66
C THR A 60 -0.75 0.40 -11.36
N ASP A 61 -1.64 -0.58 -11.16
CA ASP A 61 -1.54 -1.46 -10.00
C ASP A 61 -0.32 -2.39 -10.10
N LYS A 62 0.13 -2.70 -11.33
CA LYS A 62 1.36 -3.44 -11.59
C LYS A 62 2.61 -2.66 -11.15
N GLU A 63 2.69 -1.37 -11.51
CA GLU A 63 3.80 -0.51 -11.06
C GLU A 63 3.81 -0.36 -9.54
N LEU A 64 2.63 -0.27 -8.89
CA LEU A 64 2.55 -0.32 -7.43
C LEU A 64 3.11 -1.64 -6.88
N ALA A 65 2.71 -2.78 -7.42
CA ALA A 65 3.20 -4.09 -6.97
C ALA A 65 4.73 -4.22 -7.08
N GLU A 66 5.29 -3.77 -8.20
CA GLU A 66 6.73 -3.80 -8.48
C GLU A 66 7.49 -2.86 -7.54
N CYS A 67 6.99 -1.63 -7.36
CA CYS A 67 7.57 -0.67 -6.44
C CYS A 67 7.54 -1.17 -4.99
N PHE A 68 6.40 -1.67 -4.53
CA PHE A 68 6.25 -2.23 -3.18
C PHE A 68 7.23 -3.37 -2.94
N SER A 69 7.34 -4.29 -3.90
CA SER A 69 8.28 -5.42 -3.80
C SER A 69 9.73 -4.93 -3.74
N HIS A 70 10.08 -3.93 -4.54
CA HIS A 70 11.43 -3.36 -4.60
C HIS A 70 11.82 -2.66 -3.29
N VAL A 71 10.98 -1.77 -2.78
CA VAL A 71 11.28 -1.00 -1.56
C VAL A 71 11.20 -1.86 -0.30
N HIS A 72 10.33 -2.89 -0.27
CA HIS A 72 10.30 -3.89 0.79
C HIS A 72 11.57 -4.73 0.80
N ALA A 73 12.06 -5.15 -0.37
CA ALA A 73 13.32 -5.89 -0.49
C ALA A 73 14.54 -5.09 -0.01
N MET A 74 14.49 -3.76 -0.08
CA MET A 74 15.51 -2.88 0.51
C MET A 74 15.44 -2.81 2.05
N GLY A 75 14.34 -3.27 2.68
CA GLY A 75 14.13 -3.16 4.12
C GLY A 75 13.39 -1.89 4.56
N THR A 76 12.67 -1.22 3.64
CA THR A 76 11.86 -0.03 3.94
C THR A 76 10.41 -0.40 4.23
N LEU A 77 9.71 0.46 4.99
CA LEU A 77 8.27 0.40 5.22
C LEU A 77 7.52 1.14 4.11
N ILE A 78 6.32 0.67 3.77
CA ILE A 78 5.49 1.26 2.72
C ILE A 78 4.39 2.11 3.36
N HIS A 79 4.42 3.43 3.13
CA HIS A 79 3.36 4.33 3.58
C HIS A 79 2.58 4.87 2.39
N LEU A 80 1.29 4.56 2.35
CA LEU A 80 0.42 4.95 1.23
C LEU A 80 -0.41 6.19 1.54
N PHE A 81 -0.50 7.07 0.56
CA PHE A 81 -1.41 8.22 0.56
C PHE A 81 -2.38 8.10 -0.60
N SER A 82 -3.63 8.52 -0.37
CA SER A 82 -4.61 8.61 -1.46
C SER A 82 -4.53 10.02 -2.04
N PHE A 83 -4.27 10.12 -3.34
CA PHE A 83 -4.12 11.42 -3.98
C PHE A 83 -5.39 12.29 -3.80
N TYR A 84 -5.17 13.56 -3.43
CA TYR A 84 -6.19 14.60 -3.33
C TYR A 84 -5.83 15.74 -4.30
N PRO A 85 -6.67 16.04 -5.32
CA PRO A 85 -6.45 17.15 -6.22
C PRO A 85 -6.75 18.46 -5.50
N GLU A 86 -5.70 19.12 -5.04
CA GLU A 86 -5.85 20.44 -4.43
C GLU A 86 -6.19 21.49 -5.50
N PRO A 87 -7.17 22.38 -5.24
CA PRO A 87 -7.46 23.51 -6.09
C PRO A 87 -6.19 24.32 -6.38
N HIS A 88 -6.08 24.85 -7.61
CA HIS A 88 -4.95 25.66 -8.06
C HIS A 88 -3.59 24.93 -8.16
N SER A 89 -3.51 23.63 -7.84
CA SER A 89 -2.34 22.82 -8.16
C SER A 89 -2.28 22.44 -9.65
N GLY A 90 -1.08 22.11 -10.13
CA GLY A 90 -0.88 21.58 -11.50
C GLY A 90 -1.62 20.26 -11.77
N MET A 91 -2.09 19.57 -10.72
CA MET A 91 -2.84 18.32 -10.81
C MET A 91 -4.31 18.45 -10.36
N SER A 92 -4.82 19.67 -10.21
CA SER A 92 -6.19 19.97 -9.78
C SER A 92 -7.29 19.31 -10.62
N ARG A 93 -7.03 19.00 -11.90
CA ARG A 93 -7.98 18.32 -12.80
C ARG A 93 -7.91 16.80 -12.76
N ARG A 94 -6.94 16.21 -12.05
CA ARG A 94 -6.82 14.75 -11.96
C ARG A 94 -7.91 14.18 -11.07
N LYS A 95 -8.43 13.02 -11.48
CA LYS A 95 -9.42 12.28 -10.69
C LYS A 95 -8.74 11.61 -9.51
N ARG A 96 -9.36 11.74 -8.32
CA ARG A 96 -8.97 10.96 -7.14
C ARG A 96 -9.08 9.46 -7.45
N PRO A 97 -8.23 8.62 -6.83
CA PRO A 97 -8.44 7.18 -6.90
C PRO A 97 -9.78 6.81 -6.25
N THR A 98 -10.45 5.81 -6.80
CA THR A 98 -11.65 5.25 -6.17
C THR A 98 -11.27 4.55 -4.86
N LEU A 99 -12.20 4.47 -3.90
CA LEU A 99 -11.99 3.69 -2.68
C LEU A 99 -11.62 2.24 -3.01
N LYS A 100 -12.27 1.63 -4.00
CA LYS A 100 -11.91 0.29 -4.48
C LYS A 100 -10.43 0.17 -4.81
N ARG A 101 -9.91 1.07 -5.64
CA ARG A 101 -8.49 1.03 -6.03
C ARG A 101 -7.57 1.24 -4.83
N PHE A 102 -7.90 2.20 -3.96
CA PHE A 102 -7.08 2.48 -2.79
C PHE A 102 -7.04 1.32 -1.80
N ARG A 103 -8.20 0.69 -1.51
CA ARG A 103 -8.28 -0.53 -0.69
C ARG A 103 -7.44 -1.67 -1.24
N ARG A 104 -7.42 -1.84 -2.57
CA ARG A 104 -6.58 -2.87 -3.20
C ARG A 104 -5.09 -2.55 -3.06
N ALA A 105 -4.69 -1.29 -3.20
CA ALA A 105 -3.30 -0.88 -2.98
C ALA A 105 -2.87 -1.08 -1.52
N GLN A 106 -3.73 -0.73 -0.55
CA GLN A 106 -3.53 -0.98 0.88
C GLN A 106 -3.35 -2.46 1.19
N LEU A 107 -4.25 -3.32 0.70
CA LEU A 107 -4.14 -4.76 0.84
C LEU A 107 -2.83 -5.29 0.23
N LEU A 108 -2.49 -4.85 -0.98
CA LEU A 108 -1.30 -5.30 -1.68
C LEU A 108 -0.01 -4.91 -0.95
N ALA A 109 0.11 -3.67 -0.49
CA ALA A 109 1.26 -3.22 0.29
C ALA A 109 1.43 -4.09 1.54
N TYR A 110 0.36 -4.32 2.29
CA TYR A 110 0.39 -5.16 3.48
C TYR A 110 0.83 -6.60 3.16
N LEU A 111 0.26 -7.22 2.12
CA LEU A 111 0.62 -8.59 1.72
C LEU A 111 2.10 -8.69 1.34
N VAL A 112 2.65 -7.68 0.67
CA VAL A 112 4.08 -7.62 0.32
C VAL A 112 4.94 -7.46 1.58
N GLU A 113 4.62 -6.51 2.45
CA GLU A 113 5.38 -6.27 3.69
C GLU A 113 5.40 -7.48 4.64
N GLN A 114 4.32 -8.26 4.64
CA GLN A 114 4.22 -9.51 5.41
C GLN A 114 4.78 -10.74 4.68
N ASN A 115 5.33 -10.58 3.46
CA ASN A 115 5.79 -11.68 2.60
C ASN A 115 4.72 -12.75 2.32
N LEU A 116 3.45 -12.36 2.27
CA LEU A 116 2.30 -13.24 2.06
C LEU A 116 1.93 -13.42 0.59
N VAL A 117 2.52 -12.62 -0.31
CA VAL A 117 2.29 -12.72 -1.75
C VAL A 117 3.59 -12.55 -2.53
N ARG A 118 3.69 -13.26 -3.65
CA ARG A 118 4.79 -13.19 -4.62
C ARG A 118 4.31 -12.59 -5.94
N PRO A 119 5.18 -11.97 -6.75
CA PRO A 119 4.77 -11.33 -8.01
C PRO A 119 3.99 -12.24 -8.97
N HIS A 120 4.33 -13.52 -9.07
CA HIS A 120 3.65 -14.49 -9.96
C HIS A 120 2.26 -14.92 -9.47
N GLU A 121 1.88 -14.55 -8.25
CA GLU A 121 0.56 -14.82 -7.67
C GLU A 121 -0.44 -13.70 -7.97
N LEU A 122 0.05 -12.59 -8.50
CA LEU A 122 -0.74 -11.43 -8.91
C LEU A 122 -1.04 -11.51 -10.41
N GLN A 123 -2.30 -11.26 -10.78
CA GLN A 123 -2.73 -11.19 -12.17
C GLN A 123 -3.22 -9.79 -12.51
N PHE A 124 -2.69 -9.25 -13.60
CA PHE A 124 -3.01 -7.92 -14.10
C PHE A 124 -3.66 -8.02 -15.48
N ASP A 125 -4.57 -7.09 -15.79
CA ASP A 125 -5.07 -6.93 -17.15
C ASP A 125 -4.05 -6.23 -18.07
N SER A 126 -4.40 -6.06 -19.35
CA SER A 126 -3.54 -5.40 -20.34
C SER A 126 -3.23 -3.93 -20.03
N ARG A 127 -3.95 -3.30 -19.09
CA ARG A 127 -3.72 -1.93 -18.61
C ARG A 127 -2.96 -1.91 -17.28
N GLY A 128 -2.49 -3.06 -16.80
CA GLY A 128 -1.75 -3.17 -15.53
C GLY A 128 -2.62 -3.04 -14.29
N LYS A 129 -3.93 -3.20 -14.40
CA LYS A 129 -4.84 -3.17 -13.23
C LYS A 129 -4.90 -4.56 -12.59
N LEU A 130 -4.88 -4.61 -11.25
CA LEU A 130 -4.97 -5.87 -10.51
C LEU A 130 -6.37 -6.44 -10.65
N VAL A 131 -6.47 -7.61 -11.27
CA VAL A 131 -7.74 -8.30 -11.52
C VAL A 131 -7.92 -9.53 -10.67
N ARG A 132 -6.84 -10.25 -10.29
CA ARG A 132 -6.94 -11.47 -9.50
C ARG A 132 -5.68 -11.74 -8.67
N ILE A 133 -5.86 -12.39 -7.53
CA ILE A 133 -4.81 -13.01 -6.73
C ILE A 133 -5.08 -14.52 -6.71
N LYS A 134 -4.04 -15.36 -6.72
CA LYS A 134 -4.21 -16.82 -6.77
C LYS A 134 -5.12 -17.33 -5.64
N ASP A 135 -6.11 -18.14 -6.02
CA ASP A 135 -7.20 -18.57 -5.14
C ASP A 135 -6.75 -19.33 -3.89
N TYR A 136 -5.58 -20.01 -3.92
CA TYR A 136 -5.07 -20.73 -2.76
C TYR A 136 -4.64 -19.80 -1.61
N LEU A 137 -4.56 -18.49 -1.85
CA LEU A 137 -4.32 -17.47 -0.83
C LEU A 137 -5.62 -16.93 -0.22
N ARG A 138 -6.79 -17.45 -0.63
CA ARG A 138 -8.10 -16.93 -0.22
C ARG A 138 -8.26 -16.84 1.29
N GLU A 139 -7.92 -17.91 2.00
CA GLU A 139 -8.08 -18.00 3.45
C GLU A 139 -7.22 -16.94 4.14
N ILE A 140 -5.93 -16.89 3.81
CA ILE A 140 -4.98 -15.89 4.32
C ILE A 140 -5.43 -14.47 4.02
N ILE A 141 -5.86 -14.18 2.79
CA ILE A 141 -6.29 -12.83 2.40
C ILE A 141 -7.57 -12.45 3.14
N SER A 142 -8.47 -13.40 3.35
CA SER A 142 -9.71 -13.19 4.09
C SER A 142 -9.44 -12.88 5.56
N GLU A 143 -8.51 -13.59 6.20
CA GLU A 143 -8.03 -13.30 7.57
C GLU A 143 -7.36 -11.93 7.66
N VAL A 144 -6.50 -11.60 6.70
CA VAL A 144 -5.84 -10.29 6.61
C VAL A 144 -6.87 -9.16 6.49
N VAL A 145 -7.89 -9.33 5.65
CA VAL A 145 -8.97 -8.33 5.51
C VAL A 145 -9.81 -8.24 6.77
N GLU A 146 -10.13 -9.37 7.42
CA GLU A 146 -10.88 -9.41 8.68
C GLU A 146 -10.14 -8.67 9.80
N SER A 147 -8.81 -8.75 9.80
CA SER A 147 -7.99 -8.08 10.81
C SER A 147 -8.06 -6.55 10.74
N GLY A 148 -8.50 -5.95 9.62
CA GLY A 148 -8.53 -4.50 9.42
C GLY A 148 -7.16 -3.83 9.27
N ARG A 149 -6.06 -4.52 9.63
CA ARG A 149 -4.70 -3.96 9.69
C ARG A 149 -4.20 -3.31 8.39
N PRO A 150 -4.48 -3.86 7.19
CA PRO A 150 -4.03 -3.22 5.94
C PRO A 150 -4.61 -1.81 5.73
N PHE A 151 -5.73 -1.50 6.37
CA PHE A 151 -6.51 -0.30 6.09
C PHE A 151 -6.28 0.81 7.12
N VAL A 152 -5.51 0.53 8.17
CA VAL A 152 -5.09 1.51 9.18
C VAL A 152 -4.04 2.42 8.57
N THR A 153 -4.05 3.70 8.94
CA THR A 153 -3.01 4.66 8.56
C THR A 153 -1.64 4.15 9.02
N GLY A 154 -0.73 3.92 8.07
CA GLY A 154 0.65 3.56 8.37
C GLY A 154 1.41 4.72 9.01
N GLY A 155 2.31 4.40 9.94
CA GLY A 155 3.14 5.37 10.63
C GLY A 155 4.32 4.69 11.31
N CYS A 156 5.31 5.48 11.71
CA CYS A 156 6.47 4.96 12.42
C CYS A 156 6.04 4.20 13.68
N SER A 157 6.70 3.07 13.95
CA SER A 157 6.50 2.32 15.18
C SER A 157 6.81 3.19 16.40
N GLY A 158 5.85 3.26 17.31
CA GLY A 158 5.99 3.79 18.64
C GLY A 158 6.90 2.93 19.52
N ARG A 159 7.06 3.34 20.77
CA ARG A 159 8.00 2.70 21.71
C ARG A 159 7.68 1.22 21.99
N ASP A 160 6.41 0.83 21.87
CA ASP A 160 5.91 -0.51 22.19
C ASP A 160 5.53 -1.31 20.93
N GLY A 161 5.95 -0.85 19.74
CA GLY A 161 5.59 -1.48 18.45
C GLY A 161 4.24 -1.05 17.88
N ASP A 162 3.43 -0.33 18.64
CA ASP A 162 2.18 0.28 18.17
C ASP A 162 2.42 1.41 17.16
N ILE A 163 1.43 1.75 16.33
CA ILE A 163 1.55 2.84 15.36
C ILE A 163 1.64 4.17 16.12
N GLY A 164 2.84 4.76 16.17
CA GLY A 164 3.12 5.98 16.93
C GLY A 164 2.62 7.26 16.27
N CYS A 165 2.26 7.20 14.99
CA CYS A 165 1.73 8.33 14.24
C CYS A 165 0.48 7.89 13.46
N ASN A 166 -0.70 8.31 13.93
CA ASN A 166 -1.89 8.35 13.12
C ASN A 166 -2.03 9.80 12.59
N ARG A 167 -1.94 10.00 11.28
CA ARG A 167 -2.20 11.31 10.66
C ARG A 167 -3.63 11.34 10.15
N PRO A 168 -4.64 11.57 11.01
CA PRO A 168 -6.03 11.56 10.57
C PRO A 168 -6.23 12.59 9.46
N PHE A 169 -7.02 12.24 8.44
CA PHE A 169 -7.41 13.14 7.34
C PHE A 169 -6.24 13.61 6.44
N GLY A 170 -5.09 12.91 6.41
CA GLY A 170 -3.98 13.25 5.53
C GLY A 170 -4.29 13.12 4.03
N SER A 171 -5.29 12.31 3.68
CA SER A 171 -5.65 12.00 2.28
C SER A 171 -7.08 12.46 1.88
N TYR A 172 -7.85 13.06 2.79
CA TYR A 172 -9.28 13.34 2.62
C TYR A 172 -9.80 14.38 3.62
N ARG A 173 -10.91 15.05 3.29
CA ARG A 173 -11.48 16.09 4.16
C ARG A 173 -12.24 15.48 5.34
N PRO A 174 -12.31 16.18 6.50
CA PRO A 174 -13.28 15.83 7.54
C PRO A 174 -14.69 15.71 6.97
N GLY A 175 -15.41 14.65 7.32
CA GLY A 175 -16.75 14.34 6.80
C GLY A 175 -16.79 13.52 5.51
N GLU A 176 -15.65 13.36 4.80
CA GLU A 176 -15.54 12.34 3.77
C GLU A 176 -15.39 10.94 4.38
N SER A 177 -15.71 9.92 3.59
CA SER A 177 -15.42 8.54 3.97
C SER A 177 -13.94 8.32 4.21
N PHE A 178 -13.59 7.62 5.30
CA PHE A 178 -12.23 7.23 5.62
C PHE A 178 -11.55 6.57 4.43
N ARG A 179 -10.47 7.17 3.94
CA ARG A 179 -9.60 6.52 2.94
C ARG A 179 -8.62 5.58 3.62
N ASP A 180 -8.20 5.92 4.81
CA ASP A 180 -7.40 5.13 5.73
C ASP A 180 -7.91 5.42 7.14
N PHE A 181 -7.85 4.41 8.01
CA PHE A 181 -8.43 4.49 9.34
C PHE A 181 -7.33 4.91 10.33
N PRO A 182 -7.47 6.03 11.04
CA PRO A 182 -6.48 6.44 12.05
C PRO A 182 -6.58 5.62 13.35
N PHE A 183 -7.42 4.58 13.35
CA PHE A 183 -7.74 3.67 14.44
C PHE A 183 -8.00 2.27 13.88
N GLN A 184 -8.02 1.27 14.76
CA GLN A 184 -8.39 -0.11 14.41
C GLN A 184 -9.86 -0.16 13.93
N PRO A 185 -10.15 -0.65 12.71
CA PRO A 185 -11.52 -0.70 12.20
C PRO A 185 -12.41 -1.63 13.03
N GLU A 186 -13.64 -1.19 13.32
CA GLU A 186 -14.65 -2.00 14.00
C GLU A 186 -15.35 -2.97 13.02
N PRO A 187 -16.12 -3.97 13.49
CA PRO A 187 -16.78 -4.94 12.60
C PRO A 187 -17.66 -4.31 11.50
N GLY A 188 -18.29 -3.18 11.78
CA GLY A 188 -19.05 -2.39 10.79
C GLY A 188 -18.15 -1.81 9.69
N ASP A 189 -16.97 -1.32 10.06
CA ASP A 189 -15.96 -0.83 9.11
C ASP A 189 -15.38 -1.96 8.28
N ILE A 190 -15.09 -3.13 8.87
CA ILE A 190 -14.61 -4.32 8.14
C ILE A 190 -15.62 -4.72 7.07
N THR A 191 -16.91 -4.75 7.42
CA THR A 191 -17.99 -5.04 6.46
C THR A 191 -17.98 -4.04 5.31
N ARG A 192 -17.79 -2.76 5.61
CA ARG A 192 -17.70 -1.69 4.60
C ARG A 192 -16.46 -1.83 3.72
N ILE A 193 -15.29 -2.09 4.31
CA ILE A 193 -14.01 -2.31 3.65
C ILE A 193 -14.14 -3.45 2.63
N LYS A 194 -14.73 -4.58 3.01
CA LYS A 194 -14.94 -5.73 2.10
C LYS A 194 -15.75 -5.34 0.87
N ARG A 195 -16.83 -4.56 1.05
CA ARG A 195 -17.65 -4.04 -0.07
C ARG A 195 -16.87 -3.09 -0.97
N GLU A 196 -16.11 -2.17 -0.39
CA GLU A 196 -15.29 -1.20 -1.12
C GLU A 196 -14.18 -1.90 -1.92
N LEU A 197 -13.49 -2.86 -1.31
CA LEU A 197 -12.42 -3.66 -1.90
C LEU A 197 -12.90 -4.53 -3.08
N ARG A 198 -14.18 -4.94 -3.02
CA ARG A 198 -14.77 -5.96 -3.92
C ARG A 198 -13.92 -7.22 -3.91
N LEU A 199 -13.74 -7.78 -2.70
CA LEU A 199 -12.81 -8.90 -2.47
C LEU A 199 -13.12 -10.11 -3.35
N ASP A 200 -14.40 -10.41 -3.57
CA ASP A 200 -14.84 -11.52 -4.42
C ASP A 200 -14.35 -11.39 -5.86
N GLU A 201 -14.19 -10.17 -6.38
CA GLU A 201 -13.61 -9.95 -7.71
C GLU A 201 -12.12 -10.35 -7.76
N LEU A 202 -11.38 -10.19 -6.64
CA LEU A 202 -9.95 -10.49 -6.58
C LEU A 202 -9.66 -11.97 -6.34
N LEU A 203 -10.51 -12.67 -5.59
CA LEU A 203 -10.29 -14.06 -5.22
C LEU A 203 -11.09 -15.04 -6.08
N GLY A 204 -12.02 -14.54 -6.91
CA GLY A 204 -13.01 -15.36 -7.61
C GLY A 204 -14.13 -15.83 -6.67
N GLU A 205 -15.10 -16.57 -7.21
CA GLU A 205 -16.13 -17.22 -6.39
C GLU A 205 -15.55 -18.35 -5.54
N CYS A 206 -16.12 -18.57 -4.35
CA CYS A 206 -15.68 -19.62 -3.45
C CYS A 206 -16.07 -21.01 -4.00
N THR A 207 -15.30 -21.54 -4.93
CA THR A 207 -15.35 -22.97 -5.24
C THR A 207 -14.68 -23.70 -4.08
N LYS A 208 -15.44 -24.49 -3.32
CA LYS A 208 -14.99 -25.29 -2.17
C LYS A 208 -13.53 -25.75 -2.32
N ILE A 209 -12.59 -25.10 -1.63
CA ILE A 209 -11.17 -25.46 -1.67
C ILE A 209 -10.92 -26.62 -0.69
N ASP A 210 -10.27 -27.67 -1.17
CA ASP A 210 -9.82 -28.84 -0.39
C ASP A 210 -8.77 -28.40 0.64
N ARG A 211 -9.09 -28.56 1.93
CA ARG A 211 -8.32 -28.09 3.10
C ARG A 211 -6.91 -28.72 3.26
N ARG A 212 -6.44 -29.50 2.28
CA ARG A 212 -5.16 -30.24 2.33
C ARG A 212 -3.93 -29.45 1.87
N ARG A 213 -4.05 -28.17 1.51
CA ARG A 213 -2.94 -27.37 0.94
C ARG A 213 -2.49 -26.16 1.77
N LEU A 214 -2.94 -26.00 3.01
CA LEU A 214 -2.43 -24.92 3.85
C LEU A 214 -1.03 -25.29 4.39
N PRO A 215 -0.01 -24.43 4.20
CA PRO A 215 1.25 -24.61 4.91
C PRO A 215 1.01 -24.41 6.41
N THR A 216 1.26 -25.46 7.17
CA THR A 216 1.32 -25.42 8.63
C THR A 216 2.50 -24.56 9.05
N ASN A 217 2.24 -23.30 9.41
CA ASN A 217 2.94 -22.54 10.46
C ASN A 217 2.36 -21.13 10.53
N PHE A 218 1.26 -20.99 11.27
CA PHE A 218 0.89 -19.72 11.89
C PHE A 218 0.40 -20.02 13.31
N VAL A 219 1.36 -20.16 14.22
CA VAL A 219 1.14 -20.09 15.67
C VAL A 219 2.11 -19.06 16.21
N GLY A 220 1.52 -17.96 16.71
CA GLY A 220 2.02 -16.85 17.53
C GLY A 220 3.51 -16.67 17.84
N LYS A 221 3.90 -15.38 17.90
CA LYS A 221 4.24 -14.76 19.18
C LYS A 221 4.21 -13.24 19.09
N THR A 222 3.31 -12.66 19.87
CA THR A 222 3.49 -11.37 20.52
C THR A 222 4.72 -11.48 21.42
N THR A 223 5.73 -10.67 21.11
CA THR A 223 6.76 -10.17 22.02
C THR A 223 7.30 -8.88 21.42
#